data_AF-A0A1D7QM51-F1
#
_entry.id   AF-A0A1D7QM51-F1
#
_cell.length_a   1.000
_cell.length_b   1.000
_cell.length_c   1.000
_cell.angle_alpha   90.00
_cell.angle_beta   90.00
_cell.angle_gamma   90.00
#
_symmetry.space_group_name_H-M   'P 1'
#
loop_
_entity.id
_entity.type
_entity.pdbx_description
1 polymer ?
#
loop_
_entity_poly.entity_id
_entity_poly.type
_entity_poly.pdbx_seq_one_letter_code
_entity_poly.pdbx_strand_id
1 'polypeptide(L)'
;MPQLKAGETANITFTFSEDPGTTFAWDGTTGDVVVSGGTLGAISGSGLTRTATFTPTPASSGTASITVAAATYTDAAGNDGGAGTTLP
;
A
#
# COMPACT_ATOMS: atom_id res chain seq x y z
N MET A 1 -7.49 0.11 -19.50
CA MET A 1 -6.35 0.35 -18.59
C MET A 1 -5.54 -0.92 -18.51
N PRO A 2 -4.19 -0.87 -18.47
CA PRO A 2 -3.39 -2.08 -18.34
C PRO A 2 -3.75 -2.73 -17.00
N GLN A 3 -4.16 -3.99 -17.04
CA GLN A 3 -4.42 -4.79 -15.84
C GLN A 3 -3.25 -5.75 -15.72
N LEU A 4 -2.54 -5.72 -14.60
CA LEU A 4 -1.45 -6.66 -14.36
C LEU A 4 -1.95 -8.10 -14.54
N LYS A 5 -1.23 -8.89 -15.34
CA LYS A 5 -1.56 -10.29 -15.56
C LYS A 5 -1.02 -11.16 -14.43
N ALA A 6 -1.60 -12.36 -14.30
CA ALA A 6 -1.10 -13.38 -13.37
C ALA A 6 0.39 -13.64 -13.60
N GLY A 7 1.21 -13.44 -12.57
CA GLY A 7 2.67 -13.61 -12.63
C GLY A 7 3.46 -12.33 -12.94
N GLU A 8 2.80 -11.21 -13.24
CA GLU A 8 3.43 -9.89 -13.24
C GLU A 8 3.42 -9.33 -11.81
N THR A 9 4.43 -8.56 -11.42
CA THR A 9 4.47 -7.87 -10.12
C THR A 9 4.57 -6.36 -10.34
N ALA A 10 3.86 -5.57 -9.54
CA ALA A 10 3.91 -4.12 -9.59
C ALA A 10 4.64 -3.57 -8.37
N ASN A 11 5.49 -2.56 -8.57
CA ASN A 11 6.06 -1.81 -7.47
C ASN A 11 5.13 -0.64 -7.13
N ILE A 12 4.55 -0.71 -5.94
CA ILE A 12 3.63 0.30 -5.42
C ILE A 12 4.42 1.29 -4.60
N THR A 13 4.21 2.58 -4.90
CA THR A 13 4.85 3.69 -4.19
C THR A 13 3.79 4.47 -3.43
N PHE A 14 3.98 4.60 -2.12
CA PHE A 14 3.21 5.47 -1.25
C PHE A 14 4.01 6.75 -1.02
N THR A 15 3.37 7.89 -1.23
CA THR A 15 3.97 9.20 -1.05
C THR A 15 3.18 9.96 0.01
N PHE A 16 3.87 10.45 1.02
CA PHE A 16 3.30 11.23 2.12
C PHE A 16 3.71 12.70 2.00
N SER A 17 2.84 13.60 2.48
CA SER A 17 3.18 15.01 2.63
C SER A 17 4.13 15.25 3.80
N GLU A 18 4.09 14.39 4.82
CA GLU A 18 4.92 14.41 6.03
C GLU A 18 5.34 12.99 6.40
N ASP A 19 6.48 12.82 7.09
CA ASP A 19 6.99 11.49 7.39
C ASP A 19 6.14 10.83 8.48
N PRO A 20 5.45 9.70 8.19
CA PRO A 20 4.67 8.98 9.19
C PRO A 20 5.56 8.24 10.21
N GLY A 21 6.89 8.29 10.08
CA GLY A 21 7.81 7.65 11.01
C GLY A 21 7.58 6.13 11.02
N THR A 22 7.51 5.52 12.20
CA THR A 22 7.29 4.06 12.33
C THR A 22 5.82 3.68 12.47
N THR A 23 4.89 4.63 12.44
CA THR A 23 3.48 4.36 12.70
C THR A 23 2.78 3.82 11.45
N PHE A 24 3.21 4.22 10.25
CA PHE A 24 2.77 3.61 9.00
C PHE A 24 3.48 2.27 8.79
N ALA A 25 2.74 1.18 8.90
CA ALA A 25 3.26 -0.18 8.86
C ALA A 25 2.36 -1.12 8.04
N TRP A 26 3.01 -2.05 7.36
CA TRP A 26 2.38 -3.20 6.71
C TRP A 26 3.41 -4.32 6.58
N ASP A 27 3.14 -5.47 7.19
CA ASP A 27 4.06 -6.61 7.20
C ASP A 27 3.84 -7.61 6.04
N GLY A 28 2.87 -7.33 5.17
CA GLY A 28 2.41 -8.25 4.12
C GLY A 28 1.03 -8.85 4.40
N THR A 29 0.54 -8.73 5.63
CA THR A 29 -0.72 -9.33 6.08
C THR A 29 -1.57 -8.41 6.95
N THR A 30 -0.95 -7.64 7.84
CA THR A 30 -1.60 -6.79 8.83
C THR A 30 -0.92 -5.42 8.87
N GLY A 31 -1.71 -4.37 9.10
CA GLY A 31 -1.24 -2.99 9.19
C GLY A 31 -2.26 -2.01 8.62
N ASP A 32 -1.76 -0.94 8.02
CA ASP A 32 -2.57 0.22 7.59
C ASP A 32 -3.12 0.10 6.17
N VAL A 33 -2.75 -0.98 5.47
CA VAL A 33 -3.09 -1.21 4.06
C VAL A 33 -4.13 -2.31 3.95
N VAL A 34 -5.10 -2.12 3.06
CA VAL A 34 -6.08 -3.13 2.67
C VAL A 34 -5.89 -3.42 1.20
N VAL A 35 -5.77 -4.70 0.86
CA VAL A 35 -5.43 -5.16 -0.50
C VAL A 35 -6.50 -6.11 -0.98
N SER A 36 -6.91 -5.95 -2.24
CA SER A 36 -7.83 -6.84 -2.95
C SER A 36 -7.29 -7.20 -4.32
N GLY A 37 -7.63 -8.40 -4.82
CA GLY A 37 -7.18 -8.90 -6.13
C GLY A 37 -5.72 -9.36 -6.18
N GLY A 38 -5.05 -9.49 -5.04
CA GLY A 38 -3.67 -9.96 -4.94
C GLY A 38 -3.11 -9.87 -3.53
N THR A 39 -1.80 -10.03 -3.42
CA THR A 39 -1.03 -9.87 -2.18
C THR A 39 -0.05 -8.72 -2.32
N LEU A 40 0.10 -7.92 -1.27
CA LEU A 40 1.12 -6.88 -1.19
C LEU A 40 2.20 -7.32 -0.21
N GLY A 41 3.47 -7.32 -0.61
CA GLY A 41 4.59 -7.60 0.28
C GLY A 41 4.73 -6.56 1.40
N ALA A 42 5.61 -6.84 2.36
CA ALA A 42 5.93 -5.89 3.43
C ALA A 42 6.40 -4.55 2.87
N ILE A 43 5.98 -3.47 3.52
CA ILE A 43 6.42 -2.13 3.14
C ILE A 43 7.90 -1.96 3.48
N SER A 44 8.64 -1.41 2.54
CA SER A 44 10.05 -1.07 2.66
C SER A 44 10.28 0.41 2.40
N GLY A 45 11.40 0.92 2.92
CA GLY A 45 11.75 2.34 2.86
C GLY A 45 11.36 3.11 4.13
N SER A 46 11.75 4.38 4.16
CA SER A 46 11.59 5.30 5.27
C SER A 46 11.37 6.72 4.75
N GLY A 47 10.89 7.63 5.59
CA GLY A 47 10.59 8.99 5.17
C GLY A 47 9.29 9.07 4.38
N LEU A 48 9.24 10.08 3.50
CA LEU A 48 8.05 10.44 2.72
C LEU A 48 7.68 9.44 1.62
N THR A 49 8.57 8.48 1.31
CA THR A 49 8.35 7.51 0.25
C THR A 49 8.52 6.10 0.78
N ARG A 50 7.46 5.30 0.66
CA ARG A 50 7.43 3.89 1.05
C ARG A 50 7.09 3.06 -0.18
N THR A 51 7.63 1.85 -0.28
CA THR A 51 7.35 0.97 -1.41
C THR A 51 7.00 -0.44 -0.99
N ALA A 52 6.16 -1.10 -1.76
CA ALA A 52 5.84 -2.52 -1.59
C ALA A 52 5.60 -3.18 -2.94
N THR A 53 5.87 -4.48 -3.03
CA THR A 53 5.65 -5.26 -4.26
C THR A 53 4.29 -5.92 -4.21
N PHE A 54 3.43 -5.57 -5.15
CA PHE A 54 2.13 -6.20 -5.35
C PHE A 54 2.25 -7.38 -6.32
N THR A 55 1.67 -8.51 -5.93
CA THR A 55 1.56 -9.73 -6.74
C THR A 55 0.07 -10.06 -6.92
N PRO A 56 -0.48 -9.97 -8.15
CA PRO A 56 -1.88 -10.30 -8.43
C PRO A 56 -2.15 -11.78 -8.20
N THR A 57 -3.35 -12.11 -7.72
CA THR A 57 -3.79 -13.51 -7.64
C THR A 57 -4.10 -14.02 -9.06
N PRO A 58 -3.56 -15.17 -9.48
CA PRO A 58 -3.90 -15.76 -10.76
C PRO A 58 -5.41 -15.94 -10.90
N ALA A 59 -5.97 -15.49 -12.03
CA ALA A 59 -7.40 -15.51 -12.34
C ALA A 59 -8.31 -14.57 -11.53
N SER A 60 -7.79 -13.53 -10.86
CA SER A 60 -8.66 -12.45 -10.37
C SER A 60 -9.31 -11.73 -11.55
N SER A 61 -10.60 -11.99 -11.79
CA SER A 61 -11.39 -11.30 -12.81
C SER A 61 -11.81 -9.88 -12.38
N GLY A 62 -11.43 -9.47 -11.18
CA GLY A 62 -11.69 -8.14 -10.60
C GLY A 62 -10.50 -7.20 -10.72
N THR A 63 -10.77 -5.90 -10.65
CA THR A 63 -9.74 -4.86 -10.52
C THR A 63 -9.07 -5.01 -9.16
N ALA A 64 -7.73 -5.16 -9.15
CA ALA A 64 -6.99 -5.11 -7.90
C ALA A 64 -7.05 -3.69 -7.31
N SER A 65 -7.08 -3.60 -5.99
CA SER A 65 -7.13 -2.31 -5.29
C SER A 65 -6.27 -2.35 -4.05
N ILE A 66 -5.52 -1.27 -3.83
CA ILE A 66 -4.73 -1.06 -2.63
C ILE A 66 -5.21 0.23 -1.99
N THR A 67 -5.67 0.13 -0.75
CA THR A 67 -6.23 1.25 0.02
C THR A 67 -5.48 1.39 1.32
N VAL A 68 -5.21 2.63 1.72
CA VAL A 68 -4.71 3.01 3.04
C VAL A 68 -5.89 3.63 3.79
N ALA A 69 -6.20 3.12 4.98
CA ALA A 69 -7.28 3.67 5.80
C ALA A 69 -6.81 4.96 6.50
N ALA A 70 -7.68 5.97 6.58
CA ALA A 70 -7.39 7.20 7.31
C ALA A 70 -7.23 6.93 8.81
N ALA A 71 -6.43 7.75 9.49
CA ALA A 71 -6.18 7.71 10.94
C ALA A 71 -5.67 6.36 11.46
N THR A 72 -5.02 5.57 10.60
CA THR A 72 -4.36 4.31 11.00
C THR A 72 -2.89 4.51 11.33
N TYR A 73 -2.30 5.60 10.83
CA TYR A 73 -0.94 6.04 11.12
C TYR A 73 -0.92 7.53 11.48
N THR A 74 0.12 7.98 12.17
CA THR A 74 0.30 9.38 12.59
C THR A 74 1.69 9.88 12.24
N ASP A 75 1.82 11.13 11.85
CA ASP A 75 3.12 11.77 11.69
C ASP A 75 3.84 12.04 13.04
N ALA A 76 5.07 12.56 12.96
CA ALA A 76 5.86 12.92 14.13
C ALA A 76 5.25 14.07 14.98
N ALA A 77 4.34 14.86 14.42
CA ALA A 77 3.61 15.91 15.12
C ALA A 77 2.31 15.38 15.76
N GLY A 78 1.93 14.13 15.50
CA GLY A 78 0.72 13.49 16.01
C GLY A 78 -0.52 13.74 15.15
N ASN A 79 -0.37 14.23 13.91
CA ASN A 79 -1.51 14.36 13.00
C ASN A 79 -1.83 13.01 12.37
N ASP A 80 -3.14 12.72 12.27
CA ASP A 80 -3.64 11.52 11.63
C ASP A 80 -3.36 11.50 10.12
N GLY A 81 -2.91 10.35 9.65
CA GLY A 81 -2.66 10.06 8.25
C GLY A 81 -3.94 10.06 7.40
N GLY A 82 -3.85 10.60 6.18
CA GLY A 82 -4.95 10.57 5.21
C GLY A 82 -5.17 9.19 4.60
N ALA A 83 -6.41 8.94 4.15
CA ALA A 83 -6.72 7.77 3.33
C ALA A 83 -6.17 7.95 1.90
N GLY A 84 -5.75 6.85 1.29
CA GLY A 84 -5.27 6.84 -0.10
C GLY A 84 -5.69 5.58 -0.83
N THR A 85 -5.97 5.69 -2.12
CA THR A 85 -6.31 4.54 -2.98
C THR A 85 -5.40 4.55 -4.19
N THR A 86 -4.80 3.40 -4.50
CA THR A 86 -4.03 3.22 -5.73
C THR A 86 -4.46 1.95 -6.45
N LEU A 87 -4.47 2.03 -7.78
CA LEU A 87 -4.72 0.90 -8.67
C LEU A 87 -3.38 0.44 -9.25
N PRO A 88 -3.03 -0.85 -9.13
CA PRO A 88 -1.80 -1.40 -9.71
C PRO A 88 -1.86 -1.49 -11.23
#